data_AF-A0A943U4M0-F1
#
_entry.id   AF-A0A943U4M0-F1
#
_cell.length_a   1.000
_cell.length_b   1.000
_cell.length_c   1.000
_cell.angle_alpha   90.00
_cell.angle_beta   90.00
_cell.angle_gamma   90.00
#
_symmetry.space_group_name_H-M   'P 1'
#
loop_
_entity.id
_entity.type
_entity.pdbx_description
1 polymer ?
#
loop_
_entity_poly.entity_id
_entity_poly.type
_entity_poly.pdbx_seq_one_letter_code
_entity_poly.pdbx_strand_id
1 'polypeptide(L)'
;MKMMKTEDAVGHILCHDITQIIRGVTKAPVFRKGHIITKEDIPVLLSVGKDHVYIWENDDTVYHENEGAAILRDICMGANMHGSEPKEGKIELIADCDGVLTIHRQGLEAVNSLGEMMIATRHGGFTVRKGDKLAGTRIIPLIIKKEKMAKAKAVAGPLPLLDVHPFHKKRAGVVTTGNEVFHGRIEDTFTPVIESKLAEFDAEMAMHKVLADDPAAITAAIREMLDAGMDMVFCTGGMSVDPDDQTPLAIKNTGARIVSYGAPVLPGAMFLLAYTDDNRPVVGLPGCVMYAKRTIFDLVLPSLMADVPVKASDLSRLGEGGLCLNCPVCTFPNCGFGK
;
A
#
# COMPACT_ATOMS: atom_id res chain seq x y z
N MET A 1 27.37 -26.08 0.04
CA MET A 1 28.41 -25.13 -0.45
C MET A 1 29.63 -25.25 0.42
N LYS A 2 30.81 -25.12 -0.19
CA LYS A 2 32.08 -25.15 0.52
C LYS A 2 32.83 -23.85 0.30
N MET A 3 33.29 -23.23 1.38
CA MET A 3 34.24 -22.12 1.30
C MET A 3 35.62 -22.71 1.00
N MET A 4 36.30 -22.17 -0.01
CA MET A 4 37.67 -22.56 -0.32
C MET A 4 38.50 -21.32 -0.65
N LYS A 5 39.81 -21.42 -0.47
CA LYS A 5 40.72 -20.35 -0.87
C LYS A 5 40.63 -20.14 -2.38
N THR A 6 40.60 -18.89 -2.81
CA THR A 6 40.44 -18.55 -4.22
C THR A 6 41.49 -19.23 -5.10
N GLU A 7 42.74 -19.27 -4.65
CA GLU A 7 43.85 -19.91 -5.35
C GLU A 7 43.65 -21.41 -5.63
N ASP A 8 42.89 -22.10 -4.76
CA ASP A 8 42.60 -23.53 -4.87
C ASP A 8 41.32 -23.82 -5.66
N ALA A 9 40.61 -22.78 -6.13
CA ALA A 9 39.25 -22.90 -6.62
C ALA A 9 39.11 -23.20 -8.12
N VAL A 10 40.24 -23.34 -8.83
CA VAL A 10 40.24 -23.66 -10.26
C VAL A 10 39.46 -24.96 -10.53
N GLY A 11 38.60 -24.94 -11.55
CA GLY A 11 37.74 -26.05 -11.95
C GLY A 11 36.41 -26.13 -11.19
N HIS A 12 36.21 -25.31 -10.16
CA HIS A 12 34.95 -25.28 -9.41
C HIS A 12 33.99 -24.20 -9.93
N ILE A 13 32.70 -24.40 -9.67
CA ILE A 13 31.62 -23.52 -10.14
C ILE A 13 31.30 -22.47 -9.08
N LEU A 14 31.29 -21.19 -9.49
CA LEU A 14 30.87 -20.08 -8.64
C LEU A 14 29.39 -20.18 -8.29
N CYS A 15 29.12 -20.08 -6.99
CA CYS A 15 27.77 -20.14 -6.45
C CYS A 15 26.92 -18.89 -6.73
N HIS A 16 27.53 -17.72 -6.84
CA HIS A 16 26.85 -16.44 -6.93
C HIS A 16 27.61 -15.46 -7.83
N ASP A 17 26.95 -14.39 -8.25
CA ASP A 17 27.59 -13.31 -8.98
C ASP A 17 28.64 -12.63 -8.07
N ILE A 18 29.84 -12.42 -8.59
CA ILE A 18 30.87 -11.61 -7.93
C ILE A 18 30.80 -10.23 -8.54
N THR A 19 30.19 -9.30 -7.80
CA THR A 19 29.99 -7.92 -8.22
C THR A 19 31.12 -7.03 -7.74
N GLN A 20 31.77 -6.33 -8.68
CA GLN A 20 32.73 -5.29 -8.36
C GLN A 20 31.97 -3.98 -8.13
N ILE A 21 32.24 -3.32 -7.00
CA ILE A 21 31.64 -2.03 -6.65
C ILE A 21 32.75 -1.00 -6.53
N ILE A 22 32.85 -0.12 -7.53
CA ILE A 22 33.70 1.07 -7.50
C ILE A 22 32.78 2.28 -7.45
N ARG A 23 32.79 2.99 -6.31
CA ARG A 23 31.89 4.14 -6.06
C ARG A 23 32.02 5.18 -7.17
N GLY A 24 30.91 5.47 -7.84
CA GLY A 24 30.84 6.47 -8.93
C GLY A 24 31.34 6.00 -10.31
N VAL A 25 31.83 4.75 -10.43
CA VAL A 25 32.39 4.23 -11.69
C VAL A 25 31.62 3.00 -12.18
N THR A 26 31.49 1.95 -11.37
CA THR A 26 30.84 0.70 -11.83
C THR A 26 30.26 -0.09 -10.66
N LYS A 27 29.05 -0.63 -10.87
CA LYS A 27 28.43 -1.67 -10.02
C LYS A 27 27.90 -2.76 -10.94
N ALA A 28 28.77 -3.70 -11.32
CA ALA A 28 28.43 -4.77 -12.24
C ALA A 28 29.11 -6.10 -11.86
N PRO A 29 28.50 -7.25 -12.16
CA PRO A 29 29.11 -8.56 -11.97
C PRO A 29 30.33 -8.70 -12.90
N VAL A 30 31.49 -8.96 -12.31
CA VAL A 30 32.72 -9.34 -13.04
C VAL A 30 32.75 -10.82 -13.35
N PHE A 31 32.14 -11.64 -12.48
CA PHE A 31 31.85 -13.05 -12.74
C PHE A 31 30.38 -13.33 -12.45
N ARG A 32 29.76 -14.14 -13.30
CA ARG A 32 28.38 -14.60 -13.14
C ARG A 32 28.33 -15.92 -12.39
N LYS A 33 27.24 -16.17 -11.68
CA LYS A 33 26.88 -17.49 -11.17
C LYS A 33 26.99 -18.54 -12.27
N GLY A 34 27.51 -19.72 -11.94
CA GLY A 34 27.69 -20.82 -12.88
C GLY A 34 29.02 -20.77 -13.64
N HIS A 35 29.80 -19.69 -13.50
CA HIS A 35 31.14 -19.61 -14.07
C HIS A 35 32.07 -20.66 -13.45
N ILE A 36 32.78 -21.39 -14.31
CA ILE A 36 33.82 -22.33 -13.91
C ILE A 36 35.11 -21.54 -13.74
N ILE A 37 35.66 -21.51 -12.53
CA ILE A 37 36.86 -20.73 -12.23
C ILE A 37 38.05 -21.31 -13.01
N THR A 38 38.69 -20.46 -13.80
CA THR A 38 39.93 -20.75 -14.53
C THR A 38 41.15 -20.19 -13.80
N LYS A 39 42.35 -20.50 -14.26
CA LYS A 39 43.58 -19.98 -13.64
C LYS A 39 43.71 -18.47 -13.83
N GLU A 40 43.22 -17.96 -14.94
CA GLU A 40 43.24 -16.56 -15.33
C GLU A 40 42.31 -15.69 -14.47
N ASP A 41 41.30 -16.31 -13.85
CA ASP A 41 40.33 -15.62 -13.00
C ASP A 41 40.89 -15.32 -11.60
N ILE A 42 41.90 -16.07 -11.13
CA ILE A 42 42.43 -15.97 -9.76
C ILE A 42 42.90 -14.54 -9.43
N PRO A 43 43.72 -13.87 -10.26
CA PRO A 43 44.15 -12.49 -9.98
C PRO A 43 42.96 -11.51 -9.97
N VAL A 44 41.95 -11.72 -10.81
CA VAL A 44 40.77 -10.86 -10.88
C VAL A 44 39.92 -11.01 -9.62
N LEU A 45 39.67 -12.25 -9.19
CA LEU A 45 38.93 -12.56 -7.96
C LEU A 45 39.60 -11.95 -6.73
N LEU A 46 40.92 -12.08 -6.62
CA LEU A 46 41.68 -11.44 -5.54
C LEU A 46 41.61 -9.90 -5.63
N SER A 47 41.68 -9.32 -6.84
CA SER A 47 41.61 -7.86 -7.02
C SER A 47 40.28 -7.26 -6.58
N VAL A 48 39.19 -8.04 -6.61
CA VAL A 48 37.86 -7.62 -6.10
C VAL A 48 37.63 -8.00 -4.63
N GLY A 49 38.69 -8.35 -3.90
CA GLY A 49 38.67 -8.62 -2.47
C GLY A 49 38.12 -10.00 -2.09
N LYS A 50 38.21 -10.99 -2.98
CA LYS A 50 37.78 -12.37 -2.70
C LYS A 50 38.99 -13.25 -2.43
N ASP A 51 39.46 -13.27 -1.18
CA ASP A 51 40.48 -14.23 -0.71
C ASP A 51 39.95 -15.67 -0.62
N HIS A 52 38.63 -15.78 -0.47
CA HIS A 52 37.90 -17.05 -0.47
C HIS A 52 36.69 -16.96 -1.39
N VAL A 53 36.38 -18.07 -2.06
CA VAL A 53 35.17 -18.23 -2.87
C VAL A 53 34.31 -19.34 -2.30
N TYR A 54 33.01 -19.24 -2.55
CA TYR A 54 32.05 -20.29 -2.24
C TYR A 54 31.74 -21.07 -3.51
N ILE A 55 32.05 -22.36 -3.48
CA ILE A 55 31.86 -23.29 -4.59
C ILE A 55 30.63 -24.17 -4.38
N TRP A 56 30.04 -24.59 -5.49
CA TRP A 56 28.82 -25.40 -5.44
C TRP A 56 29.14 -26.82 -4.95
N GLU A 57 28.43 -27.25 -3.92
CA GLU A 57 28.33 -28.65 -3.49
C GLU A 57 26.84 -28.96 -3.41
N ASN A 58 26.42 -30.07 -4.00
CA ASN A 58 25.02 -30.48 -4.04
C ASN A 58 24.58 -30.89 -2.63
N ASP A 59 23.82 -30.03 -1.96
CA ASP A 59 23.23 -30.28 -0.64
C ASP A 59 21.72 -30.06 -0.76
N ASP A 60 20.97 -31.16 -0.79
CA ASP A 60 19.51 -31.16 -0.97
C ASP A 60 18.74 -30.64 0.25
N THR A 61 19.41 -30.25 1.33
CA THR A 61 18.79 -29.70 2.55
C THR A 61 18.72 -28.18 2.57
N VAL A 62 19.32 -27.52 1.58
CA VAL A 62 19.35 -26.06 1.45
C VAL A 62 18.73 -25.60 0.13
N TYR A 63 18.31 -24.34 0.11
CA TYR A 63 17.97 -23.60 -1.09
C TYR A 63 19.07 -22.58 -1.40
N HIS A 64 19.34 -22.36 -2.68
CA HIS A 64 20.14 -21.22 -3.14
C HIS A 64 19.37 -19.90 -2.99
N GLU A 65 20.07 -18.75 -2.96
CA GLU A 65 19.43 -17.43 -2.80
C GLU A 65 18.30 -17.13 -3.78
N ASN A 66 18.45 -17.50 -5.05
CA ASN A 66 17.39 -17.33 -6.05
C ASN A 66 16.14 -18.20 -5.76
N GLU A 67 16.32 -19.42 -5.24
CA GLU A 67 15.21 -20.30 -4.85
C GLU A 67 14.55 -19.79 -3.56
N GLY A 68 15.36 -19.32 -2.60
CA GLY A 68 14.86 -18.68 -1.38
C GLY A 68 14.05 -17.41 -1.69
N ALA A 69 14.56 -16.54 -2.57
CA ALA A 69 13.85 -15.35 -3.04
C ALA A 69 12.55 -15.72 -3.77
N ALA A 70 12.56 -16.77 -4.60
CA ALA A 70 11.36 -17.25 -5.27
C ALA A 70 10.27 -17.68 -4.27
N ILE A 71 10.65 -18.39 -3.21
CA ILE A 71 9.72 -18.77 -2.15
C ILE A 71 9.16 -17.54 -1.41
N LEU A 72 10.00 -16.56 -1.09
CA LEU A 72 9.54 -15.31 -0.44
C LEU A 72 8.61 -14.50 -1.35
N ARG A 73 8.90 -14.43 -2.65
CA ARG A 73 7.99 -13.86 -3.65
C ARG A 73 6.64 -14.58 -3.59
N ASP A 74 6.62 -15.91 -3.60
CA ASP A 74 5.36 -16.68 -3.60
C ASP A 74 4.56 -16.51 -2.30
N ILE A 75 5.24 -16.31 -1.16
CA ILE A 75 4.60 -15.93 0.11
C ILE A 75 3.93 -14.55 0.00
N CYS A 76 4.60 -13.62 -0.68
CA CYS A 76 4.14 -12.24 -0.80
C CYS A 76 3.03 -12.06 -1.84
N MET A 77 3.13 -12.73 -2.97
CA MET A 77 2.45 -12.38 -4.22
C MET A 77 0.98 -12.80 -4.20
N GLY A 78 0.09 -11.82 -4.12
CA GLY A 78 -1.34 -11.97 -4.36
C GLY A 78 -1.74 -11.59 -5.78
N ALA A 79 -2.93 -11.01 -5.94
CA ALA A 79 -3.50 -10.65 -7.23
C ALA A 79 -2.86 -9.36 -7.81
N ASN A 80 -2.92 -9.25 -9.15
CA ASN A 80 -2.55 -8.07 -9.94
C ASN A 80 -1.11 -7.59 -9.76
N MET A 81 -0.18 -8.53 -9.63
CA MET A 81 1.25 -8.26 -9.60
C MET A 81 2.04 -9.44 -10.15
N HIS A 82 3.28 -9.17 -10.57
CA HIS A 82 4.23 -10.19 -10.98
C HIS A 82 5.62 -9.97 -10.35
N GLY A 83 6.41 -11.04 -10.33
CA GLY A 83 7.82 -10.99 -9.91
C GLY A 83 8.76 -10.69 -11.07
N SER A 84 9.81 -9.91 -10.81
CA SER A 84 10.94 -9.76 -11.72
C SER A 84 11.76 -11.05 -11.83
N GLU A 85 12.62 -11.11 -12.84
CA GLU A 85 13.70 -12.10 -12.86
C GLU A 85 14.62 -11.95 -11.61
N PRO A 86 15.15 -13.05 -11.06
CA PRO A 86 16.09 -12.99 -9.96
C PRO A 86 17.38 -12.28 -10.37
N LYS A 87 17.79 -11.27 -9.60
CA LYS A 87 19.06 -10.55 -9.79
C LYS A 87 19.77 -10.41 -8.45
N GLU A 88 20.94 -11.06 -8.32
CA GLU A 88 21.70 -11.11 -7.06
C GLU A 88 20.82 -11.54 -5.88
N GLY A 89 20.13 -12.69 -6.00
CA GLY A 89 19.26 -13.22 -4.94
C GLY A 89 18.04 -12.35 -4.59
N LYS A 90 17.71 -11.35 -5.42
CA LYS A 90 16.59 -10.44 -5.21
C LYS A 90 15.52 -10.60 -6.29
N ILE A 91 14.26 -10.65 -5.86
CA ILE A 91 13.09 -10.55 -6.74
C ILE A 91 12.27 -9.34 -6.30
N GLU A 92 11.92 -8.48 -7.25
CA GLU A 92 11.01 -7.34 -7.04
C GLU A 92 9.59 -7.74 -7.44
N LEU A 93 8.58 -7.35 -6.66
CA LEU A 93 7.17 -7.44 -7.03
C LEU A 93 6.73 -6.13 -7.68
N ILE A 94 6.01 -6.22 -8.80
CA ILE A 94 5.64 -5.09 -9.65
C ILE A 94 4.12 -5.14 -9.90
N ALA A 95 3.45 -3.99 -9.79
CA ALA A 95 2.00 -3.88 -10.02
C ALA A 95 1.64 -4.07 -11.51
N ASP A 96 0.58 -4.84 -11.77
CA ASP A 96 0.04 -5.05 -13.12
C ASP A 96 -1.06 -4.06 -13.50
N CYS A 97 -1.64 -3.38 -12.53
CA CYS A 97 -2.70 -2.39 -12.71
C CYS A 97 -2.56 -1.23 -11.72
N ASP A 98 -3.33 -0.17 -11.97
CA ASP A 98 -3.54 0.89 -11.00
C ASP A 98 -4.49 0.38 -9.91
N GLY A 99 -4.22 0.73 -8.66
CA GLY A 99 -5.01 0.23 -7.54
C GLY A 99 -4.50 0.66 -6.17
N VAL A 100 -5.06 0.07 -5.12
CA VAL A 100 -4.57 0.22 -3.73
C VAL A 100 -3.80 -1.03 -3.33
N LEU A 101 -2.59 -0.83 -2.80
CA LEU A 101 -1.77 -1.92 -2.24
C LEU A 101 -2.25 -2.23 -0.82
N THR A 102 -2.66 -3.47 -0.55
CA THR A 102 -2.94 -3.96 0.81
C THR A 102 -1.81 -4.86 1.29
N ILE A 103 -1.56 -4.84 2.60
CA ILE A 103 -0.46 -5.59 3.22
C ILE A 103 -0.93 -6.26 4.50
N HIS A 104 -0.74 -7.58 4.58
CA HIS A 104 -0.88 -8.34 5.82
C HIS A 104 0.33 -8.10 6.73
N ARG A 105 0.26 -7.01 7.52
CA ARG A 105 1.39 -6.55 8.34
C ARG A 105 1.90 -7.58 9.35
N GLN A 106 1.00 -8.29 10.04
CA GLN A 106 1.39 -9.29 11.04
C GLN A 106 2.16 -10.45 10.39
N GLY A 107 1.70 -10.96 9.25
CA GLY A 107 2.44 -11.98 8.50
C GLY A 107 3.79 -11.47 7.97
N LEU A 108 3.83 -10.24 7.46
CA LEU A 108 5.07 -9.61 6.98
C LEU A 108 6.11 -9.46 8.11
N GLU A 109 5.68 -8.98 9.28
CA GLU A 109 6.51 -8.87 10.47
C GLU A 109 7.00 -10.25 10.92
N ALA A 110 6.09 -11.22 11.04
CA ALA A 110 6.43 -12.57 11.48
C ALA A 110 7.48 -13.26 10.60
N VAL A 111 7.39 -13.10 9.27
CA VAL A 111 8.40 -13.64 8.34
C VAL A 111 9.74 -12.92 8.53
N ASN A 112 9.74 -11.59 8.56
CA ASN A 112 10.97 -10.80 8.73
C ASN A 112 11.65 -11.05 10.10
N SER A 113 10.89 -11.38 11.15
CA SER A 113 11.43 -11.72 12.47
C SER A 113 12.19 -13.06 12.53
N LEU A 114 12.10 -13.91 11.50
CA LEU A 114 12.82 -15.19 11.48
C LEU A 114 14.33 -15.04 11.25
N GLY A 115 14.77 -13.89 10.76
CA GLY A 115 16.17 -13.64 10.38
C GLY A 115 16.58 -14.39 9.10
N GLU A 116 17.72 -14.01 8.52
CA GLU A 116 18.25 -14.55 7.25
C GLU A 116 17.35 -14.39 6.02
N MET A 117 16.18 -13.77 6.16
CA MET A 117 15.27 -13.42 5.09
C MET A 117 14.82 -11.97 5.25
N MET A 118 14.50 -11.33 4.14
CA MET A 118 14.04 -9.96 4.10
C MET A 118 12.98 -9.79 3.03
N ILE A 119 11.86 -9.20 3.46
CA ILE A 119 10.81 -8.67 2.61
C ILE A 119 10.66 -7.19 2.99
N ALA A 120 10.90 -6.31 2.04
CA ALA A 120 10.68 -4.87 2.20
C ALA A 120 9.61 -4.41 1.22
N THR A 121 8.59 -3.71 1.72
CA THR A 121 7.42 -3.29 0.94
C THR A 121 7.27 -1.77 0.94
N ARG A 122 6.51 -1.23 -0.02
CA ARG A 122 5.86 0.09 0.15
C ARG A 122 4.87 0.03 1.32
N HIS A 123 4.36 1.19 1.75
CA HIS A 123 3.29 1.23 2.73
C HIS A 123 1.97 0.78 2.07
N GLY A 124 1.25 -0.13 2.71
CA GLY A 124 -0.11 -0.51 2.31
C GLY A 124 -1.14 0.56 2.69
N GLY A 125 -2.28 0.56 1.99
CA GLY A 125 -3.34 1.57 2.07
C GLY A 125 -3.16 2.75 1.12
N PHE A 126 -2.14 2.71 0.25
CA PHE A 126 -1.82 3.79 -0.68
C PHE A 126 -1.98 3.36 -2.12
N THR A 127 -2.19 4.36 -2.99
CA THR A 127 -2.29 4.17 -4.43
C THR A 127 -0.96 3.69 -5.02
N VAL A 128 -1.06 2.76 -5.96
CA VAL A 128 0.02 2.29 -6.81
C VAL A 128 -0.41 2.33 -8.26
N ARG A 129 0.53 2.55 -9.16
CA ARG A 129 0.30 2.52 -10.60
C ARG A 129 0.89 1.27 -11.23
N LYS A 130 0.35 0.87 -12.38
CA LYS A 130 0.93 -0.19 -13.20
C LYS A 130 2.42 0.08 -13.45
N GLY A 131 3.25 -0.93 -13.19
CA GLY A 131 4.71 -0.85 -13.30
C GLY A 131 5.42 -0.32 -12.05
N ASP A 132 4.70 0.14 -11.02
CA ASP A 132 5.30 0.49 -9.74
C ASP A 132 5.90 -0.74 -9.06
N LYS A 133 7.09 -0.55 -8.46
CA LYS A 133 7.67 -1.54 -7.55
C LYS A 133 6.91 -1.55 -6.23
N LEU A 134 6.43 -2.70 -5.82
CA LEU A 134 5.64 -2.91 -4.60
C LEU A 134 6.49 -3.39 -3.44
N ALA A 135 7.38 -4.35 -3.71
CA ALA A 135 8.24 -4.97 -2.71
C ALA A 135 9.51 -5.55 -3.31
N GLY A 136 10.50 -5.80 -2.46
CA GLY A 136 11.68 -6.59 -2.76
C GLY A 136 11.80 -7.74 -1.78
N THR A 137 12.12 -8.93 -2.29
CA THR A 137 12.34 -10.14 -1.50
C THR A 137 13.75 -10.67 -1.72
N ARG A 138 14.40 -11.13 -0.65
CA ARG A 138 15.74 -11.71 -0.70
C ARG A 138 16.03 -12.51 0.58
N ILE A 139 16.79 -13.59 0.46
CA ILE A 139 17.49 -14.17 1.62
C ILE A 139 18.85 -13.49 1.81
N ILE A 140 19.25 -13.27 3.06
CA ILE A 140 20.50 -12.58 3.38
C ILE A 140 21.74 -13.44 3.06
N PRO A 141 21.82 -14.73 3.43
CA PRO A 141 22.91 -15.61 3.02
C PRO A 141 22.74 -16.11 1.58
N LEU A 142 23.80 -16.67 1.01
CA LEU A 142 23.77 -17.30 -0.33
C LEU A 142 22.95 -18.60 -0.37
N ILE A 143 22.78 -19.24 0.79
CA ILE A 143 22.00 -20.45 0.99
C ILE A 143 21.17 -20.35 2.25
N ILE A 144 20.01 -20.99 2.26
CA ILE A 144 19.14 -21.08 3.43
C ILE A 144 18.61 -22.49 3.61
N LYS A 145 18.49 -22.95 4.86
CA LYS A 145 17.91 -24.28 5.16
C LYS A 145 16.47 -24.34 4.68
N LYS A 146 16.08 -25.45 4.04
CA LYS A 146 14.69 -25.67 3.57
C LYS A 146 13.67 -25.54 4.70
N GLU A 147 14.02 -26.01 5.90
CA GLU A 147 13.20 -25.90 7.11
C GLU A 147 12.86 -24.43 7.46
N LYS A 148 13.81 -23.50 7.33
CA LYS A 148 13.56 -22.08 7.60
C LYS A 148 12.57 -21.47 6.61
N MET A 149 12.64 -21.87 5.34
CA MET A 149 11.68 -21.43 4.33
C MET A 149 10.29 -22.06 4.54
N ALA A 150 10.22 -23.31 5.01
CA ALA A 150 8.96 -23.92 5.40
C ALA A 150 8.32 -23.18 6.59
N LYS A 151 9.13 -22.78 7.58
CA LYS A 151 8.68 -21.95 8.70
C LYS A 151 8.21 -20.57 8.24
N ALA A 152 8.90 -19.94 7.29
CA ALA A 152 8.48 -18.67 6.69
C ALA A 152 7.07 -18.77 6.08
N LYS A 153 6.80 -19.82 5.29
CA LYS A 153 5.45 -20.09 4.75
C LYS A 153 4.41 -20.27 5.87
N ALA A 154 4.75 -21.02 6.91
CA ALA A 154 3.84 -21.30 8.02
C ALA A 154 3.46 -20.04 8.81
N VAL A 155 4.42 -19.16 9.12
CA VAL A 155 4.16 -17.93 9.89
C VAL A 155 3.51 -16.83 9.06
N ALA A 156 3.72 -16.81 7.73
CA ALA A 156 3.03 -15.90 6.83
C ALA A 156 1.51 -16.18 6.80
N GLY A 157 1.13 -17.45 6.97
CA GLY A 157 -0.24 -17.91 6.88
C GLY A 157 -0.65 -18.31 5.46
N PRO A 158 -1.93 -18.68 5.27
CA PRO A 158 -2.43 -19.21 4.00
C PRO A 158 -2.74 -18.14 2.95
N LEU A 159 -2.83 -16.87 3.35
CA LEU A 159 -3.14 -15.75 2.47
C LEU A 159 -1.84 -15.06 2.02
N PRO A 160 -1.81 -14.49 0.79
CA PRO A 160 -0.67 -13.70 0.35
C PRO A 160 -0.44 -12.51 1.27
N LEU A 161 0.81 -12.08 1.42
CA LEU A 161 1.12 -10.93 2.25
C LEU A 161 0.76 -9.59 1.58
N LEU A 162 0.70 -9.55 0.26
CA LEU A 162 0.43 -8.35 -0.54
C LEU A 162 -0.65 -8.65 -1.58
N ASP A 163 -1.59 -7.71 -1.75
CA ASP A 163 -2.55 -7.70 -2.86
C ASP A 163 -2.60 -6.29 -3.46
N VAL A 164 -2.88 -6.20 -4.77
CA VAL A 164 -3.28 -4.95 -5.41
C VAL A 164 -4.74 -5.07 -5.82
N HIS A 165 -5.58 -4.21 -5.26
CA HIS A 165 -7.00 -4.14 -5.61
C HIS A 165 -7.20 -3.03 -6.65
N PRO A 166 -7.68 -3.36 -7.86
CA PRO A 166 -7.82 -2.39 -8.94
C PRO A 166 -8.88 -1.34 -8.59
N PHE A 167 -8.70 -0.12 -9.07
CA PHE A 167 -9.76 0.88 -8.98
C PHE A 167 -10.88 0.59 -9.96
N HIS A 168 -12.09 0.98 -9.57
CA HIS A 168 -13.27 0.90 -10.40
C HIS A 168 -13.74 2.30 -10.77
N LYS A 169 -14.37 2.44 -11.94
CA LYS A 169 -15.10 3.66 -12.29
C LYS A 169 -16.33 3.74 -11.39
N LYS A 170 -16.40 4.76 -10.54
CA LYS A 170 -17.44 4.94 -9.52
C LYS A 170 -18.25 6.20 -9.78
N ARG A 171 -19.54 6.14 -9.44
CA ARG A 171 -20.47 7.27 -9.46
C ARG A 171 -20.79 7.66 -8.02
N ALA A 172 -20.43 8.88 -7.64
CA ALA A 172 -20.64 9.41 -6.31
C ALA A 172 -21.80 10.40 -6.26
N GLY A 173 -22.60 10.31 -5.20
CA GLY A 173 -23.51 11.37 -4.78
C GLY A 173 -22.83 12.30 -3.76
N VAL A 174 -23.10 13.60 -3.82
CA VAL A 174 -22.61 14.58 -2.85
C VAL A 174 -23.77 15.37 -2.27
N VAL A 175 -23.84 15.44 -0.94
CA VAL A 175 -24.77 16.29 -0.20
C VAL A 175 -23.96 17.37 0.51
N THR A 176 -24.09 18.61 0.06
CA THR A 176 -23.57 19.78 0.77
C THR A 176 -24.64 20.30 1.72
N THR A 177 -24.33 20.40 3.00
CA THR A 177 -25.19 21.00 4.03
C THR A 177 -24.63 22.36 4.46
N GLY A 178 -25.41 23.11 5.23
CA GLY A 178 -25.07 24.47 5.63
C GLY A 178 -26.10 25.50 5.15
N ASN A 179 -26.77 26.13 6.11
CA ASN A 179 -27.76 27.17 5.84
C ASN A 179 -27.21 28.34 5.02
N GLU A 180 -25.95 28.71 5.23
CA GLU A 180 -25.25 29.77 4.50
C GLU A 180 -25.06 29.46 3.03
N VAL A 181 -24.77 28.20 2.67
CA VAL A 181 -24.65 27.76 1.27
C VAL A 181 -26.04 27.64 0.66
N PHE A 182 -26.99 27.03 1.37
CA PHE A 182 -28.36 26.84 0.90
C PHE A 182 -29.07 28.16 0.58
N HIS A 183 -28.88 29.18 1.41
CA HIS A 183 -29.45 30.51 1.18
C HIS A 183 -28.60 31.41 0.26
N GLY A 184 -27.50 30.89 -0.31
CA GLY A 184 -26.63 31.64 -1.22
C GLY A 184 -25.88 32.80 -0.55
N ARG A 185 -25.65 32.73 0.77
CA ARG A 185 -24.87 33.73 1.52
C ARG A 185 -23.38 33.60 1.25
N ILE A 186 -22.92 32.38 0.96
CA ILE A 186 -21.56 32.05 0.53
C ILE A 186 -21.60 31.09 -0.66
N GLU A 187 -20.49 31.01 -1.39
CA GLU A 187 -20.29 30.05 -2.48
C GLU A 187 -19.84 28.68 -1.95
N ASP A 188 -20.31 27.61 -2.60
CA ASP A 188 -19.86 26.24 -2.29
C ASP A 188 -18.43 26.02 -2.81
N THR A 189 -17.49 25.88 -1.88
CA THR A 189 -16.08 25.57 -2.17
C THR A 189 -15.70 24.12 -1.87
N PHE A 190 -16.63 23.31 -1.35
CA PHE A 190 -16.42 21.89 -1.09
C PHE A 190 -16.50 21.06 -2.35
N THR A 191 -17.56 21.30 -3.13
CA THR A 191 -17.90 20.49 -4.30
C THR A 191 -16.76 20.40 -5.32
N PRO A 192 -16.08 21.50 -5.71
CA PRO A 192 -14.94 21.43 -6.63
C PRO A 192 -13.76 20.59 -6.10
N VAL A 193 -13.55 20.58 -4.78
CA VAL A 193 -12.46 19.82 -4.15
C VAL A 193 -12.78 18.32 -4.14
N ILE A 194 -14.02 17.94 -3.86
CA ILE A 194 -14.47 16.54 -3.91
C ILE A 194 -14.39 16.03 -5.35
N GLU A 195 -14.89 16.78 -6.33
CA GLU A 195 -14.83 16.44 -7.74
C GLU A 195 -13.39 16.22 -8.21
N SER A 196 -12.47 17.12 -7.85
CA SER A 196 -11.03 16.98 -8.16
C SER A 196 -10.41 15.72 -7.56
N LYS A 197 -10.74 15.38 -6.31
CA LYS A 197 -10.26 14.15 -5.65
C LYS A 197 -10.84 12.88 -6.29
N LEU A 198 -12.09 12.89 -6.72
CA LEU A 198 -12.71 11.76 -7.43
C LEU A 198 -12.11 11.57 -8.83
N ALA A 199 -11.81 12.67 -9.52
CA ALA A 199 -11.16 12.62 -10.83
C ALA A 199 -9.76 11.98 -10.79
N GLU A 200 -9.05 11.99 -9.65
CA GLU A 200 -7.79 11.25 -9.48
C GLU A 200 -7.96 9.72 -9.69
N PHE A 201 -9.19 9.20 -9.61
CA PHE A 201 -9.54 7.77 -9.72
C PHE A 201 -10.46 7.45 -10.91
N ASP A 202 -10.66 8.39 -11.85
CA ASP A 202 -11.63 8.23 -12.95
C ASP A 202 -13.07 7.98 -12.44
N ALA A 203 -13.39 8.53 -11.26
CA ALA A 203 -14.72 8.54 -10.67
C ALA A 203 -15.43 9.88 -10.92
N GLU A 204 -16.75 9.83 -11.06
CA GLU A 204 -17.58 11.01 -11.34
C GLU A 204 -18.49 11.36 -10.14
N MET A 205 -18.69 12.66 -9.91
CA MET A 205 -19.80 13.13 -9.08
C MET A 205 -21.06 13.20 -9.94
N ALA A 206 -21.86 12.13 -9.91
CA ALA A 206 -23.02 12.00 -10.77
C ALA A 206 -24.30 12.65 -10.21
N MET A 207 -24.35 12.92 -8.91
CA MET A 207 -25.44 13.63 -8.27
C MET A 207 -24.92 14.60 -7.22
N HIS A 208 -25.51 15.79 -7.14
CA HIS A 208 -25.20 16.78 -6.12
C HIS A 208 -26.46 17.47 -5.62
N LYS A 209 -26.57 17.66 -4.31
CA LYS A 209 -27.64 18.44 -3.67
C LYS A 209 -27.07 19.35 -2.58
N VAL A 210 -27.56 20.59 -2.55
CA VAL A 210 -27.32 21.54 -1.46
C VAL A 210 -28.58 21.62 -0.61
N LEU A 211 -28.45 21.40 0.70
CA LEU A 211 -29.56 21.37 1.65
C LEU A 211 -29.28 22.26 2.86
N ALA A 212 -30.34 22.74 3.50
CA ALA A 212 -30.26 23.30 4.85
C ALA A 212 -29.92 22.19 5.87
N ASP A 213 -29.58 22.60 7.10
CA ASP A 213 -29.24 21.69 8.21
C ASP A 213 -30.49 21.00 8.81
N ASP A 214 -31.23 20.26 7.97
CA ASP A 214 -32.36 19.43 8.35
C ASP A 214 -32.01 17.95 8.20
N PRO A 215 -31.91 17.18 9.30
CA PRO A 215 -31.54 15.76 9.24
C PRO A 215 -32.53 14.93 8.42
N ALA A 216 -33.81 15.28 8.36
CA ALA A 216 -34.80 14.52 7.58
C ALA A 216 -34.54 14.69 6.08
N ALA A 217 -34.34 15.93 5.61
CA ALA A 217 -33.99 16.22 4.23
C ALA A 217 -32.66 15.57 3.81
N ILE A 218 -31.62 15.66 4.65
CA ILE A 218 -30.31 15.06 4.38
C ILE A 218 -30.44 13.52 4.28
N THR A 219 -31.15 12.88 5.21
CA THR A 219 -31.39 11.43 5.18
C THR A 219 -32.11 11.01 3.89
N ALA A 220 -33.14 11.75 3.48
CA ALA A 220 -33.89 11.48 2.27
C ALA A 220 -33.02 11.62 1.01
N ALA A 221 -32.17 12.64 0.93
CA ALA A 221 -31.26 12.84 -0.18
C ALA A 221 -30.21 11.73 -0.30
N ILE A 222 -29.64 11.28 0.82
CA ILE A 222 -28.70 10.15 0.82
C ILE A 222 -29.39 8.89 0.27
N ARG A 223 -30.61 8.58 0.75
CA ARG A 223 -31.39 7.43 0.27
C ARG A 223 -31.71 7.54 -1.21
N GLU A 224 -32.15 8.70 -1.68
CA GLU A 224 -32.43 8.93 -3.09
C GLU A 224 -31.20 8.70 -3.98
N MET A 225 -30.03 9.19 -3.57
CA MET A 225 -28.77 8.96 -4.31
C MET A 225 -28.41 7.46 -4.34
N LEU A 226 -28.58 6.76 -3.22
CA LEU A 226 -28.38 5.31 -3.17
C LEU A 226 -29.38 4.57 -4.07
N ASP A 227 -30.67 4.94 -4.04
CA ASP A 227 -31.71 4.32 -4.88
C ASP A 227 -31.48 4.62 -6.38
N ALA A 228 -30.88 5.77 -6.71
CA ALA A 228 -30.45 6.12 -8.05
C ALA A 228 -29.18 5.39 -8.53
N GLY A 229 -28.63 4.49 -7.71
CA GLY A 229 -27.49 3.65 -8.07
C GLY A 229 -26.14 4.33 -7.94
N MET A 230 -25.99 5.33 -7.07
CA MET A 230 -24.67 5.81 -6.69
C MET A 230 -23.92 4.71 -5.94
N ASP A 231 -22.64 4.53 -6.27
CA ASP A 231 -21.76 3.58 -5.60
C ASP A 231 -21.42 4.04 -4.17
N MET A 232 -21.46 5.35 -3.93
CA MET A 232 -21.13 5.97 -2.65
C MET A 232 -21.76 7.35 -2.51
N VAL A 233 -21.92 7.80 -1.27
CA VAL A 233 -22.43 9.15 -0.97
C VAL A 233 -21.49 9.87 0.00
N PHE A 234 -21.14 11.10 -0.33
CA PHE A 234 -20.38 12.01 0.53
C PHE A 234 -21.29 13.10 1.09
N CYS A 235 -21.20 13.35 2.39
CA CYS A 235 -21.85 14.47 3.05
C CYS A 235 -20.79 15.45 3.53
N THR A 236 -20.98 16.75 3.29
CA THR A 236 -20.02 17.79 3.60
C THR A 236 -20.72 19.09 4.00
N GLY A 237 -20.00 20.04 4.58
CA GLY A 237 -20.57 21.30 5.09
C GLY A 237 -20.93 21.22 6.57
N GLY A 238 -21.64 20.17 6.99
CA GLY A 238 -21.94 19.86 8.39
C GLY A 238 -21.16 18.63 8.86
N MET A 239 -19.87 18.76 9.15
CA MET A 239 -19.14 17.72 9.89
C MET A 239 -18.22 18.35 10.95
N SER A 240 -18.82 19.24 11.75
CA SER A 240 -18.22 19.98 12.87
C SER A 240 -18.49 19.28 14.22
N VAL A 241 -17.96 19.86 15.29
CA VAL A 241 -18.27 19.51 16.68
C VAL A 241 -19.53 20.22 17.18
N ASP A 242 -20.09 21.11 16.37
CA ASP A 242 -21.19 21.97 16.77
C ASP A 242 -22.47 21.12 16.98
N PRO A 243 -23.22 21.32 18.08
CA PRO A 243 -24.39 20.50 18.39
C PRO A 243 -25.55 20.64 17.39
N ASP A 244 -25.57 21.73 16.61
CA ASP A 244 -26.54 21.99 15.55
C ASP A 244 -26.20 21.24 14.24
N ASP A 245 -25.03 20.65 14.15
CA ASP A 245 -24.65 19.80 13.02
C ASP A 245 -25.33 18.43 13.12
N GLN A 246 -26.36 18.26 12.30
CA GLN A 246 -27.18 17.07 12.26
C GLN A 246 -26.78 16.07 11.17
N THR A 247 -25.69 16.31 10.43
CA THR A 247 -25.26 15.40 9.35
C THR A 247 -24.87 14.01 9.87
N PRO A 248 -24.13 13.86 10.99
CA PRO A 248 -23.87 12.53 11.56
C PRO A 248 -25.16 11.79 11.93
N LEU A 249 -26.16 12.52 12.46
CA LEU A 249 -27.48 11.96 12.75
C LEU A 249 -28.20 11.54 11.47
N ALA A 250 -28.16 12.36 10.42
CA ALA A 250 -28.79 12.05 9.14
C ALA A 250 -28.19 10.79 8.50
N ILE A 251 -26.85 10.65 8.50
CA ILE A 251 -26.18 9.44 8.03
C ILE A 251 -26.64 8.23 8.83
N LYS A 252 -26.70 8.34 10.17
CA LYS A 252 -27.20 7.26 11.04
C LYS A 252 -28.66 6.88 10.71
N ASN A 253 -29.51 7.87 10.46
CA ASN A 253 -30.93 7.68 10.16
C ASN A 253 -31.19 6.97 8.82
N THR A 254 -30.20 6.93 7.92
CA THR A 254 -30.30 6.12 6.69
C THR A 254 -30.47 4.64 7.00
N GLY A 255 -29.96 4.17 8.15
CA GLY A 255 -29.84 2.75 8.51
C GLY A 255 -28.44 2.18 8.28
N ALA A 256 -27.53 2.96 7.68
CA ALA A 256 -26.14 2.53 7.45
C ALA A 256 -25.43 2.23 8.78
N ARG A 257 -24.66 1.13 8.79
CA ARG A 257 -23.83 0.72 9.91
C ARG A 257 -22.61 1.63 10.00
N ILE A 258 -22.55 2.43 11.07
CA ILE A 258 -21.39 3.28 11.37
C ILE A 258 -20.18 2.39 11.67
N VAL A 259 -19.10 2.60 10.93
CA VAL A 259 -17.77 2.01 11.19
C VAL A 259 -17.02 2.84 12.20
N SER A 260 -17.00 4.15 11.98
CA SER A 260 -16.42 5.11 12.91
C SER A 260 -17.07 6.47 12.72
N TYR A 261 -17.24 7.19 13.83
CA TYR A 261 -17.42 8.64 13.83
C TYR A 261 -16.27 9.22 14.63
N GLY A 262 -15.30 9.76 13.90
CA GLY A 262 -13.99 10.13 14.41
C GLY A 262 -12.87 9.33 13.73
N ALA A 263 -11.74 9.97 13.50
CA ALA A 263 -10.50 9.31 13.10
C ALA A 263 -9.31 9.95 13.83
N PRO A 264 -8.30 9.16 14.28
CA PRO A 264 -7.10 9.70 14.90
C PRO A 264 -6.13 10.28 13.86
N VAL A 265 -6.64 11.18 13.01
CA VAL A 265 -5.93 11.80 11.89
C VAL A 265 -6.19 13.30 11.88
N LEU A 266 -5.12 14.07 11.71
CA LEU A 266 -5.15 15.51 11.61
C LEU A 266 -4.46 15.93 10.30
N PRO A 267 -5.15 16.64 9.37
CA PRO A 267 -6.53 17.12 9.46
C PRO A 267 -7.60 16.05 9.14
N GLY A 268 -8.77 16.18 9.77
CA GLY A 268 -9.94 15.33 9.49
C GLY A 268 -10.48 14.54 10.69
N ALA A 269 -10.24 14.97 11.92
CA ALA A 269 -10.60 14.20 13.11
C ALA A 269 -12.10 13.85 13.22
N MET A 270 -13.00 14.66 12.64
CA MET A 270 -14.46 14.45 12.67
C MET A 270 -14.99 13.55 11.54
N PHE A 271 -14.12 12.83 10.83
CA PHE A 271 -14.50 11.97 9.72
C PHE A 271 -15.46 10.86 10.14
N LEU A 272 -16.50 10.63 9.34
CA LEU A 272 -17.46 9.56 9.57
C LEU A 272 -17.46 8.61 8.38
N LEU A 273 -17.36 7.31 8.66
CA LEU A 273 -17.56 6.26 7.67
C LEU A 273 -18.67 5.33 8.14
N ALA A 274 -19.66 5.12 7.28
CA ALA A 274 -20.71 4.13 7.44
C ALA A 274 -20.86 3.31 6.15
N TYR A 275 -21.43 2.11 6.26
CA TYR A 275 -21.79 1.28 5.12
C TYR A 275 -23.26 0.89 5.17
N THR A 276 -23.92 0.91 4.03
CA THR A 276 -25.23 0.28 3.84
C THR A 276 -25.13 -1.25 3.94
N ASP A 277 -26.27 -1.94 3.97
CA ASP A 277 -26.31 -3.41 4.03
C ASP A 277 -25.68 -4.08 2.80
N ASP A 278 -25.70 -3.40 1.65
CA ASP A 278 -25.04 -3.83 0.41
C ASP A 278 -23.61 -3.27 0.24
N ASN A 279 -22.99 -2.80 1.34
CA ASN A 279 -21.61 -2.34 1.43
C ASN A 279 -21.26 -1.06 0.64
N ARG A 280 -22.23 -0.20 0.32
CA ARG A 280 -21.95 1.12 -0.24
C ARG A 280 -21.57 2.11 0.85
N PRO A 281 -20.47 2.86 0.72
CA PRO A 281 -20.04 3.78 1.76
C PRO A 281 -20.88 5.07 1.76
N VAL A 282 -21.27 5.51 2.95
CA VAL A 282 -21.80 6.85 3.24
C VAL A 282 -20.80 7.54 4.14
N VAL A 283 -20.24 8.66 3.68
CA VAL A 283 -19.04 9.26 4.26
C VAL A 283 -19.28 10.71 4.64
N GLY A 284 -19.06 11.05 5.91
CA GLY A 284 -19.07 12.42 6.39
C GLY A 284 -17.67 13.04 6.30
N LEU A 285 -17.53 14.10 5.51
CA LEU A 285 -16.29 14.82 5.25
C LEU A 285 -16.18 16.11 6.09
N PRO A 286 -15.19 16.23 6.99
CA PRO A 286 -14.96 17.44 7.78
C PRO A 286 -14.59 18.65 6.94
N GLY A 287 -14.89 19.86 7.44
CA GLY A 287 -14.59 21.15 6.80
C GLY A 287 -13.15 21.30 6.28
N CYS A 288 -12.19 20.66 6.95
CA CYS A 288 -10.79 20.68 6.55
C CYS A 288 -10.50 20.11 5.16
N VAL A 289 -11.39 19.28 4.60
CA VAL A 289 -11.26 18.74 3.24
C VAL A 289 -11.19 19.86 2.21
N MET A 290 -11.81 21.02 2.45
CA MET A 290 -11.77 22.16 1.53
C MET A 290 -10.39 22.78 1.36
N TYR A 291 -9.66 22.96 2.46
CA TYR A 291 -8.47 23.82 2.48
C TYR A 291 -7.17 23.05 2.72
N ALA A 292 -7.25 21.86 3.32
CA ALA A 292 -6.07 21.03 3.53
C ALA A 292 -5.74 20.23 2.27
N LYS A 293 -4.46 20.28 1.86
CA LYS A 293 -3.98 19.56 0.67
C LYS A 293 -4.24 18.06 0.75
N ARG A 294 -4.07 17.47 1.94
CA ARG A 294 -4.31 16.06 2.24
C ARG A 294 -4.91 15.92 3.63
N THR A 295 -5.85 14.98 3.76
CA THR A 295 -6.67 14.71 4.96
C THR A 295 -6.85 13.21 5.13
N ILE A 296 -7.57 12.79 6.17
CA ILE A 296 -8.10 11.42 6.28
C ILE A 296 -8.84 10.94 5.02
N PHE A 297 -9.53 11.83 4.30
CA PHE A 297 -10.24 11.45 3.08
C PHE A 297 -9.28 10.84 2.05
N ASP A 298 -8.10 11.44 1.88
CA ASP A 298 -7.06 10.96 0.97
C ASP A 298 -6.44 9.61 1.38
N LEU A 299 -6.56 9.24 2.67
CA LEU A 299 -6.09 7.95 3.19
C LEU A 299 -7.13 6.84 3.01
N VAL A 300 -8.43 7.20 3.05
CA VAL A 300 -9.54 6.24 2.99
C VAL A 300 -10.03 6.03 1.55
N LEU A 301 -10.06 7.10 0.75
CA LEU A 301 -10.60 7.11 -0.61
C LEU A 301 -10.03 6.00 -1.52
N PRO A 302 -8.71 5.70 -1.54
CA PRO A 302 -8.19 4.60 -2.36
C PRO A 302 -8.85 3.25 -2.07
N SER A 303 -9.16 2.97 -0.80
CA SER A 303 -9.81 1.70 -0.43
C SER A 303 -11.27 1.66 -0.89
N LEU A 304 -11.98 2.79 -0.80
CA LEU A 304 -13.36 2.90 -1.28
C LEU A 304 -13.45 2.76 -2.80
N MET A 305 -12.47 3.29 -3.54
CA MET A 305 -12.41 3.20 -5.01
C MET A 305 -12.11 1.79 -5.52
N ALA A 306 -11.51 0.95 -4.69
CA ALA A 306 -11.16 -0.44 -5.00
C ALA A 306 -12.08 -1.47 -4.30
N ASP A 307 -13.20 -1.03 -3.73
CA ASP A 307 -14.14 -1.85 -2.97
C ASP A 307 -13.49 -2.67 -1.84
N VAL A 308 -12.41 -2.13 -1.25
CA VAL A 308 -11.75 -2.72 -0.08
C VAL A 308 -12.43 -2.18 1.18
N PRO A 309 -13.12 -3.02 1.97
CA PRO A 309 -13.84 -2.56 3.15
C PRO A 309 -12.88 -2.00 4.21
N VAL A 310 -13.11 -0.77 4.63
CA VAL A 310 -12.34 -0.12 5.70
C VAL A 310 -12.99 -0.44 7.04
N LYS A 311 -12.23 -1.06 7.94
CA LYS A 311 -12.68 -1.44 9.28
C LYS A 311 -12.34 -0.36 10.29
N ALA A 312 -13.03 -0.38 11.44
CA ALA A 312 -12.72 0.51 12.55
C ALA A 312 -11.25 0.39 12.99
N SER A 313 -10.70 -0.83 13.00
CA SER A 313 -9.28 -1.08 13.30
C SER A 313 -8.31 -0.44 12.31
N ASP A 314 -8.70 -0.33 11.03
CA ASP A 314 -7.86 0.30 10.02
C ASP A 314 -7.75 1.81 10.28
N LEU A 315 -8.87 2.44 10.67
CA LEU A 315 -8.91 3.85 11.07
C LEU A 315 -8.18 4.10 12.39
N SER A 316 -8.39 3.26 13.41
CA SER A 316 -7.71 3.41 14.72
C SER A 316 -6.18 3.35 14.59
N ARG A 317 -5.67 2.49 13.70
CA ARG A 317 -4.23 2.34 13.48
C ARG A 317 -3.59 3.58 12.85
N LEU A 318 -4.36 4.45 12.19
CA LEU A 318 -3.84 5.69 11.64
C LEU A 318 -3.38 6.69 12.71
N GLY A 319 -3.63 6.43 14.01
CA GLY A 319 -3.08 7.25 15.08
C GLY A 319 -1.55 7.30 15.07
N GLU A 320 -0.90 6.23 14.62
CA GLU A 320 0.51 6.24 14.26
C GLU A 320 0.66 6.75 12.82
N GLY A 321 1.34 7.88 12.65
CA GLY A 321 1.54 8.52 11.33
C GLY A 321 0.41 9.43 10.86
N GLY A 322 -0.72 9.52 11.58
CA GLY A 322 -1.91 10.30 11.20
C GLY A 322 -1.80 11.82 11.32
N LEU A 323 -0.63 12.38 11.64
CA LEU A 323 -0.41 13.83 11.73
C LEU A 323 0.20 14.38 10.44
N CYS A 324 -0.57 15.14 9.67
CA CYS A 324 -0.07 15.87 8.51
C CYS A 324 0.73 17.10 8.98
N LEU A 325 1.96 17.22 8.50
CA LEU A 325 2.84 18.33 8.86
C LEU A 325 2.57 19.61 8.06
N ASN A 326 1.57 19.61 7.17
CA ASN A 326 1.21 20.75 6.32
C ASN A 326 2.40 21.38 5.59
N CYS A 327 3.27 20.54 5.03
CA CYS A 327 4.50 20.97 4.37
C CYS A 327 4.22 22.01 3.26
N PRO A 328 5.10 23.03 3.09
CA PRO A 328 4.96 24.02 2.03
C PRO A 328 4.85 23.39 0.64
N VAL A 329 5.71 22.39 0.36
CA VAL A 329 5.61 21.51 -0.81
C VAL A 329 5.01 20.18 -0.38
N CYS A 330 3.89 19.80 -0.99
CA CYS A 330 3.23 18.53 -0.69
C CYS A 330 3.90 17.41 -1.49
N THR A 331 4.47 16.42 -0.78
CA THR A 331 5.10 15.24 -1.38
C THR A 331 4.32 13.96 -1.11
N PHE A 332 3.07 14.06 -0.62
CA PHE A 332 2.19 12.92 -0.43
C PHE A 332 2.02 12.13 -1.76
N PRO A 333 2.02 10.79 -1.75
CA PRO A 333 2.08 9.89 -0.58
C PRO A 333 3.51 9.52 -0.12
N ASN A 334 4.54 10.20 -0.60
CA ASN A 334 5.94 9.90 -0.25
C ASN A 334 6.39 10.53 1.08
N CYS A 335 5.58 11.38 1.71
CA CYS A 335 5.82 11.87 3.08
C CYS A 335 5.40 10.83 4.15
N GLY A 336 5.54 11.17 5.45
CA GLY A 336 5.18 10.29 6.58
C GLY A 336 3.69 10.23 6.93
N PHE A 337 2.83 10.97 6.25
CA PHE A 337 1.40 11.06 6.61
C PHE A 337 0.66 9.76 6.27
N GLY A 338 -0.04 9.19 7.26
CA GLY A 338 -0.81 7.96 7.18
C GLY A 338 0.02 6.67 7.18
N LYS A 339 1.27 6.71 7.64
CA LYS A 339 2.25 5.61 7.54
C LYS A 339 2.60 4.98 8.87
#